data_AF-A0A3Q2CQT5-F1
#
_entry.id   AF-A0A3Q2CQT5-F1
#
_cell.length_a   1.000
_cell.length_b   1.000
_cell.length_c   1.000
_cell.angle_alpha   90.00
_cell.angle_beta   90.00
_cell.angle_gamma   90.00
#
_symmetry.space_group_name_H-M   'P 1'
#
loop_
_entity.id
_entity.type
_entity.pdbx_description
1 polymer ?
#
loop_
_entity_poly.entity_id
_entity_poly.type
_entity_poly.pdbx_seq_one_letter_code
_entity_poly.pdbx_strand_id
1 'polypeptide(L)'
;MAAPMSNVEEIRSRVILGEFGVKNVISSVFGWLFGLGYDSCWILTDCMGWTGNFRIDVVHLDENSMEFDMVGIDAAIANAFRRILLAEVPTMAIEKVFIYNNTSIVQDEVLAHRLGLIPIKADPRLFEFKNTGKTTIPRILGNFTLFHYGRY
;
A
#
# COMPACT_ATOMS: atom_id res chain seq x y z
N MET A 1 -36.90 -25.38 7.73
CA MET A 1 -37.24 -24.11 8.41
C MET A 1 -36.25 -23.05 7.91
N ALA A 2 -36.71 -22.08 7.12
CA ALA A 2 -35.86 -21.00 6.63
C ALA A 2 -35.50 -20.06 7.79
N ALA A 3 -34.24 -19.62 7.88
CA ALA A 3 -33.86 -18.58 8.82
C ALA A 3 -34.63 -17.29 8.50
N PRO A 4 -35.06 -16.49 9.49
CA PRO A 4 -35.71 -15.20 9.23
C PRO A 4 -34.75 -14.27 8.48
N MET A 5 -35.28 -13.51 7.50
CA MET A 5 -34.46 -12.63 6.63
C MET A 5 -33.59 -11.63 7.41
N SER A 6 -34.04 -11.15 8.56
CA SER A 6 -33.28 -10.24 9.43
C SER A 6 -31.94 -10.84 9.89
N ASN A 7 -31.90 -12.14 10.17
CA ASN A 7 -30.68 -12.83 10.60
C ASN A 7 -29.67 -12.97 9.44
N VAL A 8 -30.15 -13.03 8.20
CA VAL A 8 -29.28 -13.13 7.01
C VAL A 8 -28.64 -11.78 6.68
N GLU A 9 -29.39 -10.67 6.82
CA GLU A 9 -28.85 -9.32 6.63
C GLU A 9 -27.78 -8.96 7.66
N GLU A 10 -27.97 -9.37 8.91
CA GLU A 10 -26.99 -9.17 9.98
C GLU A 10 -25.67 -9.89 9.66
N ILE A 11 -25.75 -11.11 9.12
CA ILE A 11 -24.58 -11.91 8.72
C ILE A 11 -23.79 -11.28 7.57
N ARG A 12 -24.47 -10.61 6.64
CA ARG A 12 -23.85 -10.03 5.44
C ARG A 12 -23.28 -8.62 5.66
N SER A 13 -23.88 -7.84 6.55
CA SER A 13 -23.57 -6.41 6.70
C SER A 13 -22.65 -6.09 7.87
N ARG A 14 -22.57 -6.95 8.90
CA ARG A 14 -21.87 -6.63 10.15
C ARG A 14 -20.91 -7.75 10.55
N VAL A 15 -19.69 -7.34 10.89
CA VAL A 15 -18.72 -8.15 11.61
C VAL A 15 -19.00 -8.00 13.11
N ILE A 16 -19.25 -9.10 13.82
CA ILE A 16 -19.67 -9.08 15.23
C ILE A 16 -18.51 -9.53 16.11
N LEU A 17 -18.16 -8.69 17.09
CA LEU A 17 -17.16 -9.00 18.11
C LEU A 17 -17.84 -9.67 19.31
N GLY A 18 -17.51 -10.94 19.58
CA GLY A 18 -17.96 -11.67 20.76
C GLY A 18 -16.83 -11.86 21.79
N GLU A 19 -17.20 -12.26 23.00
CA GLU A 19 -16.26 -12.50 24.12
C GLU A 19 -15.15 -13.51 23.76
N PHE A 20 -15.49 -14.55 22.99
CA PHE A 20 -14.58 -15.64 22.64
C PHE A 20 -14.07 -15.59 21.19
N GLY A 21 -14.43 -14.56 20.40
CA GLY A 21 -13.98 -14.45 19.01
C GLY A 21 -14.87 -13.60 18.11
N VAL A 22 -14.41 -13.41 16.88
CA VAL A 22 -15.09 -12.61 15.85
C VAL A 22 -15.97 -13.49 14.97
N LYS A 23 -17.22 -13.06 14.75
CA LYS A 23 -18.18 -13.71 13.86
C LYS A 23 -18.32 -12.90 12.56
N ASN A 24 -18.74 -13.56 11.48
CA ASN A 24 -18.99 -12.96 10.15
C ASN A 24 -17.76 -12.29 9.51
N VAL A 25 -16.60 -12.96 9.59
CA VAL A 25 -15.31 -12.42 9.08
C VAL A 25 -15.20 -12.50 7.56
N ILE A 26 -15.96 -13.39 6.92
CA ILE A 26 -15.86 -13.66 5.48
C ILE A 26 -16.78 -12.72 4.72
N SER A 27 -16.29 -12.16 3.61
CA SER A 27 -17.13 -11.47 2.62
C SER A 27 -18.10 -12.49 2.00
N SER A 28 -19.32 -12.52 2.50
CA SER A 28 -20.35 -13.51 2.14
C SER A 28 -21.31 -12.99 1.05
N VAL A 29 -20.89 -11.94 0.34
CA VAL A 29 -21.72 -11.23 -0.64
C VAL A 29 -21.87 -12.01 -1.96
N PHE A 30 -21.13 -13.11 -2.15
CA PHE A 30 -21.17 -13.88 -3.40
C PHE A 30 -22.37 -14.83 -3.44
N GLY A 31 -23.21 -14.69 -4.48
CA GLY A 31 -24.62 -15.11 -4.54
C GLY A 31 -24.95 -16.61 -4.40
N TRP A 32 -23.97 -17.50 -4.29
CA TRP A 32 -24.25 -18.95 -4.18
C TRP A 32 -24.52 -19.42 -2.73
N LEU A 33 -24.14 -18.64 -1.72
CA LEU A 33 -24.24 -19.06 -0.32
C LEU A 33 -25.64 -18.84 0.29
N PHE A 34 -26.40 -17.88 -0.24
CA PHE A 34 -27.73 -17.52 0.24
C PHE A 34 -28.74 -17.72 -0.90
N GLY A 35 -29.41 -18.88 -0.91
CA GLY A 35 -30.37 -19.25 -1.97
C GLY A 35 -31.59 -18.31 -2.08
N LEU A 36 -32.17 -18.29 -3.30
CA LEU A 36 -33.44 -17.68 -3.74
C LEU A 36 -33.94 -16.47 -2.94
N GLY A 37 -33.54 -15.27 -3.36
CA GLY A 37 -34.08 -14.00 -2.86
C GLY A 37 -33.15 -12.80 -3.03
N TYR A 38 -31.85 -13.03 -3.21
CA TYR A 38 -30.86 -11.97 -3.42
C TYR A 38 -30.09 -12.18 -4.72
N ASP A 39 -30.25 -11.26 -5.67
CA ASP A 39 -29.44 -11.19 -6.86
C ASP A 39 -28.12 -10.51 -6.50
N SER A 40 -27.11 -11.29 -6.09
CA SER A 40 -25.76 -10.81 -5.79
C SER A 40 -24.74 -11.22 -6.86
N CYS A 41 -25.25 -11.65 -8.03
CA CYS A 41 -24.44 -11.87 -9.22
C CYS A 41 -23.97 -10.51 -9.74
N TRP A 42 -22.71 -10.40 -10.12
CA TRP A 42 -22.21 -9.21 -10.81
C TRP A 42 -22.82 -9.12 -12.21
N ILE A 43 -23.90 -8.35 -12.38
CA ILE A 43 -24.46 -8.07 -13.71
C ILE A 43 -23.85 -6.76 -14.23
N LEU A 44 -23.69 -6.64 -15.55
CA LEU A 44 -23.24 -5.42 -16.24
C LEU A 44 -24.08 -4.17 -15.87
N THR A 45 -25.33 -4.36 -15.44
CA THR A 45 -26.22 -3.31 -14.88
C THR A 45 -25.87 -2.91 -13.44
N ASP A 46 -25.25 -3.78 -12.63
CA ASP A 46 -24.83 -3.47 -11.25
C ASP A 46 -23.57 -2.62 -11.18
N CYS A 47 -22.78 -2.54 -12.26
CA CYS A 47 -21.70 -1.55 -12.36
C CYS A 47 -22.25 -0.11 -12.20
N MET A 48 -23.49 0.15 -12.61
CA MET A 48 -24.18 1.42 -12.38
C MET A 48 -24.72 1.58 -10.95
N GLY A 49 -25.00 0.47 -10.25
CA GLY A 49 -25.39 0.48 -8.82
C GLY A 49 -24.20 0.64 -7.87
N TRP A 50 -23.06 0.01 -8.17
CA TRP A 50 -21.82 0.13 -7.39
C TRP A 50 -21.25 1.56 -7.45
N THR A 51 -21.31 2.20 -8.63
CA THR A 51 -20.89 3.60 -8.81
C THR A 51 -21.78 4.59 -8.04
N GLY A 52 -23.00 4.21 -7.65
CA GLY A 52 -23.85 5.01 -6.78
C GLY A 52 -23.54 4.90 -5.28
N ASN A 53 -22.90 3.80 -4.85
CA ASN A 53 -22.62 3.51 -3.43
C ASN A 53 -21.16 3.71 -3.04
N PHE A 54 -20.25 3.82 -4.01
CA PHE A 54 -18.85 4.08 -3.74
C PHE A 54 -18.63 5.56 -3.41
N ARG A 55 -18.13 5.85 -2.22
CA ARG A 55 -17.83 7.21 -1.76
C ARG A 55 -16.49 7.23 -1.04
N ILE A 56 -15.73 8.30 -1.28
CA ILE A 56 -14.48 8.58 -0.58
C ILE A 56 -14.66 9.89 0.16
N ASP A 57 -14.46 9.87 1.48
CA ASP A 57 -14.50 11.05 2.33
C ASP A 57 -13.10 11.29 2.91
N VAL A 58 -12.52 12.46 2.63
CA VAL A 58 -11.21 12.83 3.19
C VAL A 58 -11.45 13.46 4.56
N VAL A 59 -10.96 12.81 5.61
CA VAL A 59 -11.11 13.24 7.01
C VAL A 59 -10.01 14.23 7.37
N HIS A 60 -8.77 13.92 6.98
CA HIS A 60 -7.60 14.72 7.32
C HIS A 60 -6.57 14.79 6.19
N LEU A 61 -5.94 15.95 6.02
CA LEU A 61 -4.90 16.17 5.03
C LEU A 61 -3.82 17.11 5.58
N ASP A 62 -2.63 16.56 5.82
CA ASP A 62 -1.41 17.30 6.14
C ASP A 62 -0.38 17.19 5.01
N GLU A 63 0.77 17.83 5.17
CA GLU A 63 1.91 17.73 4.25
C GLU A 63 2.46 16.29 4.11
N ASN A 64 2.46 15.51 5.20
CA ASN A 64 3.03 14.17 5.26
C ASN A 64 2.02 13.07 5.65
N SER A 65 0.77 13.43 5.92
CA SER A 65 -0.27 12.52 6.43
C SER A 65 -1.57 12.73 5.65
N MET A 66 -2.29 11.65 5.37
CA MET A 66 -3.60 11.70 4.72
C MET A 66 -4.47 10.59 5.31
N GLU A 67 -5.67 10.96 5.76
CA GLU A 67 -6.67 10.05 6.30
C GLU A 67 -7.97 10.19 5.50
N PHE A 68 -8.47 9.07 4.98
CA PHE A 68 -9.68 9.03 4.17
C PHE A 68 -10.45 7.73 4.39
N ASP A 69 -11.77 7.84 4.35
CA ASP A 69 -12.71 6.73 4.45
C ASP A 69 -13.15 6.30 3.04
N MET A 70 -13.13 4.99 2.80
CA MET A 70 -13.66 4.38 1.58
C MET A 70 -14.91 3.56 1.90
N VAL A 71 -16.07 4.01 1.43
CA VAL A 71 -17.36 3.34 1.64
C VAL A 71 -17.77 2.64 0.35
N GLY A 72 -18.30 1.42 0.47
CA GLY A 72 -18.85 0.65 -0.66
C GLY A 72 -17.84 -0.23 -1.40
N ILE A 73 -16.66 -0.49 -0.83
CA ILE A 73 -15.62 -1.34 -1.41
C ILE A 73 -15.47 -2.67 -0.65
N ASP A 74 -15.10 -3.73 -1.35
CA ASP A 74 -14.75 -5.01 -0.73
C ASP A 74 -13.35 -4.96 -0.10
N ALA A 75 -13.17 -5.70 1.00
CA ALA A 75 -11.92 -5.78 1.73
C ALA A 75 -10.74 -6.29 0.87
N ALA A 76 -11.00 -7.11 -0.15
CA ALA A 76 -9.98 -7.59 -1.07
C ALA A 76 -9.33 -6.45 -1.87
N ILE A 77 -10.14 -5.50 -2.37
CA ILE A 77 -9.64 -4.35 -3.14
C ILE A 77 -8.95 -3.35 -2.21
N ALA A 78 -9.50 -3.09 -1.02
CA ALA A 78 -8.85 -2.24 -0.03
C ALA A 78 -7.47 -2.78 0.40
N ASN A 79 -7.35 -4.09 0.62
CA ASN A 79 -6.07 -4.72 0.92
C ASN A 79 -5.12 -4.73 -0.29
N ALA A 80 -5.64 -4.79 -1.52
CA ALA A 80 -4.82 -4.62 -2.72
C ALA A 80 -4.18 -3.23 -2.75
N PHE A 81 -4.93 -2.15 -2.54
CA PHE A 81 -4.37 -0.80 -2.43
C PHE A 81 -3.30 -0.69 -1.35
N ARG A 82 -3.56 -1.25 -0.16
CA ARG A 82 -2.57 -1.30 0.93
C ARG A 82 -1.26 -1.98 0.49
N ARG A 83 -1.34 -3.08 -0.27
CA ARG A 83 -0.16 -3.80 -0.77
C ARG A 83 0.59 -3.01 -1.84
N ILE A 84 -0.14 -2.39 -2.77
CA ILE A 84 0.44 -1.57 -3.84
C ILE A 84 1.22 -0.40 -3.24
N LEU A 85 0.61 0.32 -2.28
CA LEU A 85 1.25 1.46 -1.61
C LEU A 85 2.52 1.08 -0.85
N LEU A 86 2.59 -0.12 -0.28
CA LEU A 86 3.74 -0.58 0.49
C LEU A 86 4.89 -1.11 -0.37
N ALA A 87 4.60 -1.73 -1.50
CA ALA A 87 5.59 -2.55 -2.22
C ALA A 87 5.76 -2.20 -3.70
N GLU A 88 4.76 -1.61 -4.35
CA GLU A 88 4.78 -1.41 -5.81
C GLU A 88 4.97 0.04 -6.22
N VAL A 89 4.86 1.00 -5.28
CA VAL A 89 5.16 2.40 -5.57
C VAL A 89 6.68 2.58 -5.66
N PRO A 90 7.22 2.93 -6.84
CA PRO A 90 8.66 3.12 -7.01
C PRO A 90 9.12 4.37 -6.25
N THR A 91 10.26 4.26 -5.54
CA THR A 91 10.88 5.36 -4.81
C THR A 91 12.37 5.44 -5.11
N MET A 92 12.96 6.62 -4.93
CA MET A 92 14.40 6.84 -5.15
C MET A 92 15.17 6.62 -3.85
N ALA A 93 16.17 5.74 -3.90
CA ALA A 93 17.06 5.43 -2.77
C ALA A 93 18.51 5.22 -3.25
N ILE A 94 19.46 5.27 -2.32
CA ILE A 94 20.89 5.07 -2.61
C ILE A 94 21.19 3.57 -2.76
N GLU A 95 21.60 3.13 -3.95
CA GLU A 95 21.98 1.73 -4.22
C GLU A 95 23.49 1.50 -4.07
N LYS A 96 24.31 2.41 -4.60
CA LYS A 96 25.76 2.25 -4.66
C LYS A 96 26.47 3.37 -3.91
N VAL A 97 27.33 2.99 -2.97
CA VAL A 97 28.15 3.90 -2.19
C VAL A 97 29.62 3.61 -2.48
N PHE A 98 30.36 4.62 -2.93
CA PHE A 98 31.80 4.55 -3.10
C PHE A 98 32.47 5.27 -1.94
N ILE A 99 33.21 4.54 -1.12
CA ILE A 99 33.89 5.07 0.07
C ILE A 99 35.36 5.25 -0.28
N TYR A 100 35.87 6.46 -0.02
CA TYR A 100 37.29 6.77 -0.14
C TYR A 100 37.85 7.03 1.25
N ASN A 101 38.61 6.07 1.78
CA ASN A 101 39.34 6.15 3.05
C ASN A 101 38.45 6.47 4.28
N ASN A 102 37.66 5.49 4.75
CA ASN A 102 36.94 5.61 6.01
C ASN A 102 37.85 5.24 7.20
N THR A 103 38.16 6.22 8.05
CA THR A 103 38.91 6.02 9.31
C THR A 103 38.00 6.05 10.55
N SER A 104 36.68 6.01 10.36
CA SER A 104 35.69 5.97 11.45
C SER A 104 35.67 4.61 12.15
N ILE A 105 35.09 4.59 13.35
CA ILE A 105 34.79 3.36 14.10
C ILE A 105 33.66 2.56 13.42
N VAL A 106 32.78 3.23 12.68
CA VAL A 106 31.66 2.59 11.97
C VAL A 106 32.18 1.87 10.74
N GLN A 107 31.87 0.57 10.65
CA GLN A 107 32.16 -0.27 9.50
C GLN A 107 31.48 0.22 8.23
N ASP A 108 32.16 0.06 7.10
CA ASP A 108 31.74 0.55 5.79
C ASP A 108 30.37 -0.02 5.37
N GLU A 109 30.11 -1.30 5.64
CA GLU A 109 28.85 -1.96 5.30
C GLU A 109 27.68 -1.38 6.10
N VAL A 110 27.92 -1.10 7.39
CA VAL A 110 26.91 -0.51 8.28
C VAL A 110 26.62 0.93 7.85
N LEU A 111 27.65 1.69 7.47
CA LEU A 111 27.50 3.06 6.97
C LEU A 111 26.69 3.08 5.66
N ALA A 112 27.06 2.23 4.69
CA ALA A 112 26.37 2.13 3.40
C ALA A 112 24.90 1.71 3.58
N HIS A 113 24.62 0.74 4.46
CA HIS A 113 23.25 0.32 4.75
C HIS A 113 22.41 1.45 5.35
N ARG A 114 22.98 2.24 6.28
CA ARG A 114 22.29 3.41 6.85
C ARG A 114 22.01 4.48 5.81
N LEU A 115 22.94 4.74 4.90
CA LEU A 115 22.74 5.68 3.79
C LEU A 115 21.65 5.22 2.83
N GLY A 116 21.51 3.90 2.60
CA GLY A 116 20.45 3.33 1.77
C GLY A 116 19.04 3.54 2.31
N LEU A 117 18.88 3.71 3.63
CA LEU A 117 17.58 3.92 4.28
C LEU A 117 17.14 5.39 4.35
N ILE A 118 17.98 6.34 3.91
CA ILE A 118 17.63 7.76 3.92
C ILE A 118 16.74 8.06 2.71
N PRO A 119 15.50 8.56 2.90
CA PRO A 119 14.63 8.89 1.80
C PRO A 119 15.13 10.14 1.06
N ILE A 120 15.23 10.05 -0.27
CA ILE A 120 15.63 11.17 -1.12
C ILE A 120 14.39 11.88 -1.66
N LYS A 121 14.32 13.20 -1.51
CA LYS A 121 13.28 14.04 -2.13
C LYS A 121 13.56 14.23 -3.62
N ALA A 122 13.30 13.19 -4.41
CA ALA A 122 13.37 13.21 -5.87
C ALA A 122 12.10 12.55 -6.44
N ASP A 123 11.50 13.15 -7.46
CA ASP A 123 10.30 12.57 -8.10
C ASP A 123 10.71 11.35 -8.95
N PRO A 124 10.31 10.13 -8.58
CA PRO A 124 10.70 8.91 -9.29
C PRO A 124 10.17 8.87 -10.73
N ARG A 125 9.15 9.65 -11.09
CA ARG A 125 8.55 9.66 -12.43
C ARG A 125 9.44 10.30 -13.49
N LEU A 126 10.42 11.08 -13.07
CA LEU A 126 11.39 11.73 -13.96
C LEU A 126 12.56 10.81 -14.33
N PHE A 127 12.64 9.62 -13.72
CA PHE A 127 13.75 8.69 -13.88
C PHE A 127 13.26 7.38 -14.50
N GLU A 128 14.11 6.79 -15.34
CA GLU A 128 13.88 5.45 -15.89
C GLU A 128 14.63 4.40 -15.07
N PHE A 129 14.10 3.17 -15.05
CA PHE A 129 14.81 2.06 -14.43
C PHE A 129 16.13 1.78 -15.14
N LYS A 130 17.15 1.49 -14.34
CA LYS A 130 18.48 1.17 -14.85
C LYS A 130 18.47 -0.20 -15.54
N ASN A 131 18.87 -0.23 -16.81
CA ASN A 131 19.08 -1.48 -17.52
C ASN A 131 20.28 -2.27 -16.94
N THR A 132 20.04 -3.54 -16.59
CA THR A 132 21.04 -4.49 -16.10
C THR A 132 22.06 -4.79 -17.19
N GLY A 133 23.17 -4.04 -17.24
CA GLY A 133 24.25 -4.30 -18.20
C GLY A 133 25.13 -3.12 -18.60
N LYS A 134 24.75 -1.87 -18.27
CA LYS A 134 25.61 -0.70 -18.53
C LYS A 134 26.30 -0.23 -17.24
N THR A 135 27.60 -0.48 -17.15
CA THR A 135 28.53 0.05 -16.12
C THR A 135 28.97 1.48 -16.45
N THR A 136 28.10 2.27 -17.07
CA THR A 136 28.29 3.71 -17.18
C THR A 136 27.32 4.36 -16.23
N ILE A 137 27.83 5.22 -15.35
CA ILE A 137 27.02 6.10 -14.51
C ILE A 137 26.15 6.88 -15.50
N PRO A 138 24.86 6.57 -15.65
CA PRO A 138 24.03 7.32 -16.57
C PRO A 138 24.00 8.75 -16.03
N ARG A 139 23.98 9.75 -16.92
CA ARG A 139 23.64 11.15 -16.58
C ARG A 139 22.33 11.27 -15.76
N ILE A 140 21.54 10.19 -15.76
CA ILE A 140 20.24 10.00 -15.14
C ILE A 140 20.34 9.71 -13.62
N LEU A 141 21.48 9.23 -13.10
CA LEU A 141 21.68 9.04 -11.65
C LEU A 141 22.23 10.33 -11.01
N GLY A 142 21.54 10.82 -9.96
CA GLY A 142 22.06 11.87 -9.10
C GLY A 142 23.27 11.36 -8.30
N ASN A 143 24.33 12.17 -8.24
CA ASN A 143 25.52 11.88 -7.42
C ASN A 143 25.48 12.74 -6.16
N PHE A 144 25.64 12.11 -5.01
CA PHE A 144 25.83 12.81 -3.73
C PHE A 144 27.27 12.56 -3.25
N THR A 145 27.95 13.64 -2.85
CA THR A 145 29.29 13.55 -2.29
C THR A 145 29.25 14.05 -0.86
N LEU A 146 29.66 13.21 0.09
CA LEU A 146 29.74 13.55 1.50
C LEU A 146 31.22 13.59 1.91
N PHE A 147 31.66 14.73 2.41
CA PHE A 147 32.98 14.89 3.01
C PHE A 147 32.84 15.07 4.52
N HIS A 148 33.44 14.18 5.30
CA HIS A 148 33.57 14.35 6.74
C HIS A 148 35.01 14.77 7.06
N TYR A 149 35.20 16.06 7.34
CA TYR A 149 36.46 16.56 7.89
C TYR A 149 36.44 16.36 9.40
N GLY A 150 37.06 15.27 9.87
CA GLY A 150 37.38 15.13 11.28
C GLY A 150 38.33 16.24 11.70
N ARG A 151 37.88 17.19 12.51
CA ARG A 151 38.79 17.93 13.38
C ARG A 151 39.15 16.98 14.52
N TYR A 152 40.44 16.71 14.66
CA TYR A 152 41.02 16.07 15.83
C TYR A 152 40.55 16.74 17.12
#